data_AF-A0A929DMM5-F1
#
_entry.id   AF-A0A929DMM5-F1
#
_cell.length_a   1.000
_cell.length_b   1.000
_cell.length_c   1.000
_cell.angle_alpha   90.00
_cell.angle_beta   90.00
_cell.angle_gamma   90.00
#
_symmetry.space_group_name_H-M   'P 1'
#
loop_
_entity.id
_entity.type
_entity.pdbx_description
1 polymer ?
#
loop_
_entity_poly.entity_id
_entity_poly.type
_entity_poly.pdbx_seq_one_letter_code
_entity_poly.pdbx_strand_id
1 'polypeptide(L)'
;MAALEEFVSVIRETETVRSFLQGLEGESVKLLGAICREYEATDKAVPDHHLYLTGYSSEMILRALVSAEVVIKEPGDRLSLHGYRPTEAGLKHYRAMLDEKAI
;
A
#
# COMPACT_ATOMS: atom_id res chain seq x y z
N MET A 1 -2.53 31.31 14.45
CA MET A 1 -1.97 29.95 14.25
C MET A 1 -0.76 29.82 15.14
N ALA A 2 -0.54 28.66 15.75
CA ALA A 2 0.64 28.42 16.57
C ALA A 2 1.89 28.31 15.67
N ALA A 3 3.08 28.69 16.17
CA ALA A 3 4.33 28.65 15.39
C ALA A 3 4.63 27.27 14.77
N LEU A 4 4.19 26.19 15.44
CA LEU A 4 4.26 24.83 14.91
C LEU A 4 3.39 24.64 13.65
N GLU A 5 2.15 25.10 13.68
CA GLU A 5 1.20 24.96 12.55
C GLU A 5 1.68 25.74 11.33
N GLU A 6 2.23 26.93 11.57
CA GLU A 6 2.83 27.76 10.53
C GLU A 6 4.02 27.04 9.87
N PHE A 7 4.95 26.50 10.66
CA PHE A 7 6.08 25.73 10.14
C PHE A 7 5.63 24.49 9.35
N VAL A 8 4.68 23.71 9.88
CA VAL A 8 4.15 22.53 9.20
C VAL A 8 3.48 22.91 7.87
N SER A 9 2.77 24.04 7.82
CA SER A 9 2.19 24.55 6.58
C SER A 9 3.26 24.86 5.54
N VAL A 10 4.35 25.55 5.93
CA VAL A 10 5.46 25.86 5.01
C VAL A 10 6.08 24.60 4.43
N ILE A 11 6.30 23.57 5.26
CA ILE A 11 6.87 22.31 4.80
C ILE A 11 5.92 21.54 3.86
N ARG A 12 4.61 21.50 4.16
CA ARG A 12 3.61 20.83 3.32
C ARG A 12 3.48 21.45 1.93
N GLU A 13 3.72 22.74 1.81
CA GLU A 13 3.69 23.46 0.52
C GLU A 13 4.95 23.26 -0.33
N THR A 14 5.97 22.56 0.18
CA THR A 14 7.13 22.22 -0.64
C THR A 14 6.76 21.20 -1.71
N GLU A 15 7.32 21.36 -2.91
CA GLU A 15 7.17 20.40 -4.00
C GLU A 15 7.61 18.99 -3.56
N THR A 16 8.69 18.89 -2.79
CA THR A 16 9.20 17.61 -2.27
C THR A 16 8.15 16.83 -1.48
N VAL A 17 7.41 17.47 -0.58
CA VAL A 17 6.37 16.79 0.21
C VAL A 17 5.19 16.40 -0.67
N ARG A 18 4.75 17.27 -1.59
CA ARG A 18 3.65 16.96 -2.51
C ARG A 18 4.00 15.80 -3.45
N SER A 19 5.20 15.82 -4.04
CA SER A 19 5.68 14.73 -4.90
C SER A 19 5.88 13.43 -4.13
N PHE A 20 6.29 13.51 -2.85
CA PHE A 20 6.37 12.33 -1.99
C PHE A 20 4.98 11.70 -1.77
N LEU A 21 3.96 12.50 -1.47
CA LEU A 21 2.59 12.02 -1.32
C LEU A 21 2.05 11.39 -2.61
N GLN A 22 2.27 12.03 -3.76
CA GLN A 22 1.91 11.47 -5.07
C GLN A 22 2.64 10.14 -5.35
N GLY A 23 3.92 10.06 -4.97
CA GLY A 23 4.69 8.82 -5.06
C GLY A 23 4.09 7.71 -4.20
N LEU A 24 3.67 8.02 -2.96
CA LEU A 24 3.00 7.06 -2.09
C LEU A 24 1.68 6.55 -2.69
N GLU A 25 0.88 7.43 -3.30
CA GLU A 25 -0.36 7.04 -3.98
C GLU A 25 -0.08 6.04 -5.11
N GLY A 26 0.87 6.37 -6.00
CA GLY A 26 1.23 5.51 -7.12
C GLY A 26 1.83 4.17 -6.69
N GLU A 27 2.70 4.16 -5.69
CA GLU A 27 3.26 2.91 -5.15
C GLU A 27 2.22 2.08 -4.38
N SER A 28 1.20 2.70 -3.78
CA SER A 28 0.06 2.00 -3.17
C SER A 28 -0.75 1.21 -4.19
N VAL A 29 -1.01 1.82 -5.35
CA VAL A 29 -1.70 1.16 -6.47
C VAL A 29 -0.92 -0.08 -6.93
N LYS A 30 0.40 0.06 -7.12
CA LYS A 30 1.27 -1.06 -7.52
C LYS A 30 1.29 -2.18 -6.48
N LEU A 31 1.41 -1.85 -5.20
CA LEU A 31 1.47 -2.85 -4.13
C LEU A 31 0.16 -3.61 -3.98
N LEU A 32 -0.98 -2.91 -4.00
CA LEU A 32 -2.29 -3.57 -3.99
C LEU A 32 -2.46 -4.48 -5.21
N GLY A 33 -2.05 -4.00 -6.40
CA GLY A 33 -2.07 -4.80 -7.62
C GLY A 33 -1.22 -6.07 -7.54
N ALA A 34 -0.02 -5.99 -6.97
CA ALA A 34 0.84 -7.14 -6.76
C ALA A 34 0.22 -8.16 -5.79
N ILE A 35 -0.32 -7.69 -4.66
CA ILE A 35 -1.01 -8.55 -3.66
C ILE A 35 -2.20 -9.26 -4.30
N CYS A 36 -3.08 -8.53 -4.98
CA CYS A 36 -4.28 -9.12 -5.59
C CYS A 36 -3.93 -10.11 -6.70
N ARG A 37 -2.95 -9.79 -7.55
CA ARG A 37 -2.52 -10.66 -8.65
C ARG A 37 -1.97 -11.99 -8.14
N GLU A 38 -1.10 -11.96 -7.12
CA GLU A 38 -0.55 -13.18 -6.56
C GLU A 38 -1.59 -13.96 -5.75
N TYR A 39 -2.48 -13.27 -5.04
CA TYR A 39 -3.61 -13.90 -4.36
C TYR A 39 -4.54 -14.61 -5.34
N GLU A 40 -4.97 -13.98 -6.42
CA GLU A 40 -5.83 -14.61 -7.44
C GLU A 40 -5.14 -15.81 -8.12
N ALA A 41 -3.81 -15.80 -8.24
CA ALA A 41 -3.04 -16.90 -8.83
C ALA A 41 -2.85 -18.10 -7.88
N THR A 42 -2.86 -17.88 -6.56
CA THR A 42 -2.48 -18.90 -5.57
C THR A 42 -3.59 -19.27 -4.59
N ASP A 43 -4.61 -18.42 -4.46
CA ASP A 43 -5.65 -18.43 -3.42
C ASP A 43 -5.07 -18.49 -2.00
N LYS A 44 -3.90 -17.86 -1.80
CA LYS A 44 -3.17 -17.81 -0.53
C LYS A 44 -2.72 -16.40 -0.22
N ALA A 45 -2.62 -16.07 1.06
CA ALA A 45 -2.03 -14.81 1.48
C ALA A 45 -0.58 -14.69 0.99
N VAL A 46 -0.24 -13.50 0.50
CA VAL A 46 1.06 -13.19 -0.08
C VAL A 46 2.07 -12.97 1.04
N PRO A 47 3.16 -13.73 1.10
CA PRO A 47 4.14 -13.57 2.16
C PRO A 47 4.93 -12.27 2.03
N ASP A 48 5.29 -11.68 3.16
CA ASP A 48 6.02 -10.41 3.28
C ASP A 48 7.24 -10.24 2.35
N HIS A 49 8.04 -11.29 2.19
CA HIS A 49 9.24 -11.27 1.36
C HIS A 49 8.95 -11.29 -0.16
N HIS A 50 7.72 -11.59 -0.59
CA HIS A 50 7.29 -11.44 -1.99
C HIS A 50 6.91 -10.00 -2.34
N LEU A 51 6.62 -9.17 -1.35
CA LEU A 51 6.17 -7.80 -1.56
C LEU A 51 7.30 -6.81 -1.88
N TYR A 52 8.56 -7.25 -1.90
CA TYR A 52 9.76 -6.43 -2.13
C TYR A 52 9.75 -5.10 -1.35
N LEU A 53 9.29 -5.14 -0.10
CA LEU A 53 9.18 -3.98 0.76
C LEU A 53 10.59 -3.50 1.15
N THR A 54 11.05 -2.40 0.54
CA THR A 54 12.38 -1.85 0.82
C THR A 54 12.27 -0.45 1.41
N GLY A 55 12.78 -0.31 2.63
CA GLY A 55 12.80 0.96 3.35
C GLY A 55 11.45 1.36 3.99
N TYR A 56 11.45 2.54 4.61
CA TYR A 56 10.35 3.04 5.43
C TYR A 56 9.05 3.27 4.65
N SER A 57 9.14 3.77 3.41
CA SER A 57 7.98 4.11 2.60
C SER A 57 7.13 2.89 2.24
N SER A 58 7.74 1.75 1.90
CA SER A 58 7.01 0.51 1.60
C SER A 58 6.21 0.00 2.80
N GLU A 59 6.77 0.08 4.01
CA GLU A 59 6.06 -0.27 5.24
C GLU A 59 4.88 0.69 5.50
N MET A 60 5.04 1.99 5.24
CA MET A 60 3.94 2.96 5.38
C MET A 60 2.80 2.68 4.39
N ILE A 61 3.12 2.33 3.14
CA ILE A 61 2.13 1.97 2.13
C ILE A 61 1.35 0.74 2.58
N LEU A 62 2.04 -0.31 3.04
CA LEU A 62 1.39 -1.53 3.50
C LEU A 62 0.46 -1.27 4.69
N ARG A 63 0.90 -0.44 5.65
CA ARG A 63 0.05 0.01 6.76
C ARG A 63 -1.13 0.82 6.30
N ALA A 64 -0.99 1.67 5.29
CA ALA A 64 -2.09 2.42 4.71
C ALA A 64 -3.12 1.48 4.07
N LEU A 65 -2.69 0.48 3.29
CA LEU A 65 -3.58 -0.53 2.70
C LEU A 65 -4.33 -1.34 3.77
N VAL A 66 -3.64 -1.72 4.85
CA VAL A 66 -4.27 -2.43 5.97
C VAL A 66 -5.25 -1.53 6.72
N SER A 67 -4.89 -0.28 6.97
CA SER A 67 -5.75 0.68 7.69
C SER A 67 -6.98 1.10 6.86
N ALA A 68 -6.86 1.06 5.54
CA ALA A 68 -7.98 1.29 4.62
C ALA A 68 -8.85 0.03 4.40
N GLU A 69 -8.57 -1.07 5.11
CA GLU A 69 -9.31 -2.33 5.04
C GLU A 69 -9.39 -2.96 3.63
N VAL A 70 -8.45 -2.61 2.75
CA VAL A 70 -8.32 -3.22 1.41
C VAL A 70 -7.41 -4.45 1.41
N VAL A 71 -6.57 -4.59 2.45
CA VAL A 71 -5.70 -5.74 2.68
C VAL A 71 -5.80 -6.15 4.15
N ILE A 72 -5.84 -7.45 4.41
CA ILE A 72 -5.71 -8.04 5.74
C ILE A 72 -4.28 -8.51 5.94
N LYS A 73 -3.68 -8.09 7.05
CA LYS A 73 -2.41 -8.63 7.55
C LYS A 73 -2.69 -9.79 8.50
N GLU A 74 -2.13 -10.94 8.22
CA GLU A 74 -2.23 -12.14 9.04
C GLU A 74 -0.85 -12.67 9.46
N PRO A 75 -0.77 -13.50 10.53
CA PRO A 75 0.46 -14.19 10.87
C PRO A 75 0.98 -15.00 9.68
N GLY A 76 2.29 -14.91 9.43
CA GLY A 76 2.94 -15.71 8.40
C GLY A 76 3.10 -17.17 8.82
N ASP A 77 3.69 -17.95 7.93
CA ASP A 77 4.00 -19.36 8.11
C ASP A 77 5.45 -19.58 8.55
N ARG A 78 6.03 -20.75 8.20
CA ARG A 78 7.43 -21.07 8.53
C ARG A 78 8.45 -20.19 7.80
N LEU A 79 8.09 -19.60 6.65
CA LEU A 79 9.00 -18.88 5.76
C LEU A 79 8.72 -17.38 5.69
N SER A 80 7.68 -16.91 6.38
CA SER A 80 7.23 -15.53 6.37
C SER A 80 6.87 -15.07 7.78
N LEU A 81 7.12 -13.79 8.12
CA LEU A 81 6.63 -13.24 9.39
C LEU A 81 5.14 -12.90 9.28
N HIS A 82 4.73 -12.43 8.10
CA HIS A 82 3.36 -12.01 7.81
C HIS A 82 2.90 -12.46 6.42
N GLY A 83 1.61 -12.75 6.33
CA GLY A 83 0.88 -12.90 5.07
C GLY A 83 -0.06 -11.72 4.84
N TYR A 84 -0.30 -11.39 3.58
CA TYR A 84 -1.17 -10.30 3.17
C TYR A 84 -2.20 -10.79 2.15
N ARG A 85 -3.47 -10.67 2.49
CA ARG A 85 -4.59 -11.09 1.65
C ARG A 85 -5.47 -9.89 1.30
N PRO A 86 -5.90 -9.71 0.04
CA PRO A 86 -6.86 -8.67 -0.28
C PRO A 86 -8.24 -8.96 0.33
N THR A 87 -8.94 -7.92 0.74
CA THR A 87 -10.37 -8.04 1.10
C THR A 87 -11.24 -8.05 -0.15
N GLU A 88 -12.53 -8.29 0.00
CA GLU A 88 -13.49 -8.10 -1.11
C GLU A 88 -13.45 -6.67 -1.65
N ALA A 89 -13.27 -5.67 -0.78
CA ALA A 89 -13.09 -4.28 -1.17
C ALA A 89 -11.78 -4.09 -1.96
N GLY A 90 -10.66 -4.66 -1.50
CA GLY A 90 -9.39 -4.63 -2.21
C GLY A 90 -9.46 -5.24 -3.61
N LEU A 91 -10.11 -6.41 -3.74
CA LEU A 91 -10.34 -7.07 -5.02
C LEU A 91 -11.25 -6.24 -5.94
N LYS A 92 -12.29 -5.60 -5.39
CA LYS A 92 -13.17 -4.70 -6.16
C LYS A 92 -12.37 -3.52 -6.73
N HIS A 93 -11.54 -2.86 -5.93
CA HIS A 93 -10.69 -1.77 -6.40
C HIS A 93 -9.68 -2.26 -7.43
N TYR A 94 -9.03 -3.41 -7.19
CA TYR A 94 -8.09 -4.01 -8.13
C TYR A 94 -8.71 -4.24 -9.52
N ARG A 95 -9.91 -4.81 -9.57
CA ARG A 95 -10.62 -5.04 -10.84
C ARG A 95 -10.99 -3.75 -11.56
N ALA A 96 -11.46 -2.73 -10.83
CA ALA A 96 -11.73 -1.42 -11.41
C ALA A 96 -10.45 -0.78 -12.00
N MET A 97 -9.32 -0.88 -11.30
CA MET A 97 -8.04 -0.36 -11.78
C MET A 97 -7.52 -1.11 -13.03
N LEU A 98 -7.77 -2.42 -13.15
CA LEU A 98 -7.47 -3.19 -14.36
C LEU A 98 -8.30 -2.70 -15.56
N ASP A 99 -9.60 -2.46 -15.36
CA ASP A 99 -10.49 -1.96 -16.42
C ASP A 99 -10.06 -0.57 -16.92
N GLU A 100 -9.53 0.25 -16.02
CA GLU A 100 -8.96 1.58 -16.32
C GLU A 100 -7.56 1.52 -16.95
N LYS A 101 -6.94 0.32 -17.05
CA LYS A 101 -5.54 0.12 -17.49
C LYS A 101 -4.53 0.88 -16.64
N ALA A 102 -4.83 1.07 -15.35
CA ALA A 102 -3.95 1.72 -14.39
C ALA A 102 -2.86 0.78 -13.86
N ILE A 103 -3.04 -0.54 -14.01
CA ILE A 103 -2.14 -1.63 -13.58
C ILE A 103 -2.18 -2.85 -14.51
#